data_AF-A0A3D5WNW0-F1
#
_entry.id   AF-A0A3D5WNW0-F1
#
_cell.length_a   1.000
_cell.length_b   1.000
_cell.length_c   1.000
_cell.angle_alpha   90.00
_cell.angle_beta   90.00
_cell.angle_gamma   90.00
#
_symmetry.space_group_name_H-M   'P 1'
#
loop_
_entity.id
_entity.type
_entity.pdbx_description
1 polymer ?
#
loop_
_entity_poly.entity_id
_entity_poly.type
_entity_poly.pdbx_seq_one_letter_code
_entity_poly.pdbx_strand_id
1 'polypeptide(L)'
;FLYESRQHRRSARESLDCAMALHELTQMGVESIITFDAHDPRVQNAIPLNSFETVQPTYQFIKALLKNVPDLKVDADHLMVISPDEGAMG
;
A
#
# COMPACT_ATOMS: atom_id res chain seq x y z
N PHE A 1 1.27 6.30 -0.97
CA PHE A 1 0.98 6.42 -2.42
C PHE A 1 2.28 6.26 -3.20
N LEU A 2 2.34 5.22 -4.03
CA LEU A 2 3.48 4.89 -4.89
C LEU A 2 2.99 4.88 -6.35
N TYR A 3 3.78 5.42 -7.26
CA TYR A 3 3.42 5.54 -8.68
C TYR A 3 3.08 4.18 -9.28
N GLU A 4 1.91 4.08 -9.92
CA GLU A 4 1.39 2.86 -10.55
C GLU A 4 1.43 1.60 -9.66
N SER A 5 1.35 1.74 -8.33
CA SER A 5 1.49 0.64 -7.38
C SER A 5 0.51 -0.53 -7.60
N ARG A 6 -0.61 -0.30 -8.30
CA ARG A 6 -1.56 -1.35 -8.69
C ARG A 6 -0.99 -2.29 -9.76
N GLN A 7 -0.10 -1.81 -10.62
CA GLN A 7 0.62 -2.59 -11.63
C GLN A 7 1.83 -3.35 -11.04
N HIS A 8 1.63 -4.01 -9.91
CA HIS A 8 2.67 -4.80 -9.23
C HIS A 8 2.90 -6.17 -9.87
N ARG A 9 1.95 -6.66 -10.68
CA ARG A 9 1.99 -7.94 -11.40
C ARG A 9 1.39 -7.77 -12.79
N ARG A 10 1.82 -8.58 -13.76
CA ARG A 10 1.19 -8.64 -15.09
C ARG A 10 -0.05 -9.54 -15.04
N SER A 11 -1.20 -8.97 -15.35
CA SER A 11 -2.46 -9.67 -15.58
C SER A 11 -2.77 -9.81 -17.07
N ALA A 12 -2.22 -8.93 -17.92
CA ALA A 12 -2.34 -9.02 -19.38
C ALA A 12 -1.09 -8.49 -20.09
N ARG A 13 -1.24 -8.02 -21.34
CA ARG A 13 -0.21 -7.28 -22.08
C ARG A 13 -0.19 -5.82 -21.62
N GLU A 14 0.29 -5.61 -20.40
CA GLU A 14 0.43 -4.30 -19.78
C GLU A 14 1.89 -4.03 -19.37
N SER A 15 2.19 -2.75 -19.13
CA SER A 15 3.44 -2.32 -18.53
C SER A 15 3.51 -2.70 -17.05
N LEU A 16 4.72 -2.72 -16.50
CA LEU A 16 4.97 -2.86 -15.06
C LEU A 16 5.52 -1.52 -14.56
N ASP A 17 4.72 -0.47 -14.69
CA ASP A 17 5.19 0.91 -14.56
C ASP A 17 5.77 1.20 -13.16
N CYS A 18 5.21 0.58 -12.12
CA CYS A 18 5.76 0.70 -10.76
C CYS A 18 7.18 0.13 -10.66
N ALA A 19 7.41 -1.08 -11.18
CA ALA A 19 8.73 -1.69 -11.16
C ALA A 19 9.74 -0.90 -12.00
N MET A 20 9.31 -0.36 -13.15
CA MET A 20 10.15 0.50 -13.98
C MET A 20 10.54 1.79 -13.25
N ALA A 21 9.58 2.46 -12.61
CA ALA A 21 9.85 3.66 -11.83
C ALA A 21 10.85 3.40 -10.68
N LEU A 22 10.73 2.26 -9.99
CA LEU A 22 11.69 1.87 -8.94
C LEU A 22 13.12 1.68 -9.50
N HIS A 23 13.25 1.03 -10.66
CA HIS A 23 14.54 0.90 -11.33
C HIS A 23 15.14 2.24 -11.76
N GLU A 24 14.34 3.12 -12.35
CA GLU A 24 14.81 4.44 -12.78
C GLU A 24 15.29 5.28 -11.60
N LEU A 25 14.53 5.31 -10.50
CA LEU A 25 14.91 6.02 -9.28
C LEU A 25 16.23 5.51 -8.70
N THR A 26 16.39 4.19 -8.60
CA THR A 26 17.63 3.59 -8.08
C THR A 26 18.84 3.83 -9.00
N GLN A 27 18.63 3.83 -10.32
CA GLN A 27 19.67 4.21 -11.30
C GLN A 27 20.06 5.69 -11.22
N MET A 28 19.14 6.56 -10.80
CA MET A 28 19.41 7.98 -10.54
C MET A 28 20.14 8.22 -9.20
N GLY A 29 20.41 7.16 -8.42
CA GLY A 29 21.15 7.24 -7.16
C GLY A 29 20.28 7.29 -5.90
N VAL A 30 18.97 7.02 -6.01
CA VAL A 30 18.12 6.86 -4.83
C VAL A 30 18.46 5.54 -4.11
N GLU A 31 18.90 5.66 -2.86
CA GLU A 31 19.33 4.49 -2.05
C GLU A 31 18.17 3.86 -1.26
N SER A 32 17.23 4.68 -0.78
CA SER A 32 16.09 4.26 0.02
C SER A 32 14.80 4.93 -0.43
N ILE A 33 13.72 4.15 -0.44
CA ILE A 33 12.37 4.59 -0.80
C ILE A 33 11.46 4.34 0.40
N ILE A 34 10.82 5.40 0.87
CA ILE A 34 9.82 5.33 1.95
C ILE A 34 8.48 5.75 1.36
N THR A 35 7.46 4.91 1.53
CA THR A 35 6.09 5.20 1.13
C THR A 35 5.10 4.79 2.21
N PHE A 36 3.83 5.09 1.96
CA PHE A 36 2.71 4.72 2.81
C PHE A 36 1.78 3.82 2.02
N ASP A 37 1.41 2.70 2.63
CA ASP A 37 0.41 1.76 2.12
C ASP A 37 0.61 1.39 0.65
N ALA A 38 1.78 0.82 0.33
CA ALA A 38 2.03 0.24 -0.99
C ALA A 38 0.99 -0.85 -1.25
N HIS A 39 0.38 -0.83 -2.46
CA HIS A 39 -0.73 -1.72 -2.78
C HIS A 39 -0.38 -3.20 -2.67
N ASP A 40 0.85 -3.55 -3.06
CA ASP A 40 1.44 -4.85 -2.80
C ASP A 40 2.93 -4.66 -2.44
N PRO A 41 3.38 -5.02 -1.24
CA PRO A 41 4.75 -4.82 -0.81
C PRO A 41 5.76 -5.63 -1.63
N ARG A 42 5.33 -6.68 -2.34
CA ARG A 42 6.19 -7.50 -3.21
C ARG A 42 6.78 -6.71 -4.39
N VAL A 43 6.31 -5.49 -4.64
CA VAL A 43 6.91 -4.60 -5.64
C VAL A 43 8.37 -4.25 -5.32
N GLN A 44 8.78 -4.37 -4.04
CA GLN A 44 10.19 -4.32 -3.62
C GLN A 44 11.09 -5.28 -4.41
N ASN A 45 10.57 -6.40 -4.91
CA ASN A 45 11.35 -7.37 -5.69
C ASN A 45 11.92 -6.79 -6.99
N ALA A 46 11.43 -5.63 -7.46
CA ALA A 46 12.05 -4.89 -8.56
C ALA A 46 13.44 -4.35 -8.18
N ILE A 47 13.66 -3.99 -6.92
CA ILE A 47 14.91 -3.36 -6.43
C ILE A 47 15.41 -4.06 -5.16
N PRO A 48 15.74 -5.37 -5.22
CA PRO A 48 15.97 -6.19 -4.03
C PRO A 48 17.21 -5.80 -3.22
N LEU A 49 18.11 -5.00 -3.80
CA LEU A 49 19.33 -4.52 -3.14
C LEU A 49 19.19 -3.13 -2.54
N ASN A 50 18.01 -2.50 -2.67
CA ASN A 50 17.74 -1.15 -2.19
C ASN A 50 16.74 -1.20 -1.04
N SER A 51 16.80 -0.19 -0.16
CA SER A 51 15.86 -0.07 0.94
C SER A 51 14.49 0.36 0.41
N PHE A 52 13.45 -0.38 0.78
CA PHE A 52 12.05 -0.06 0.48
C PHE A 52 11.22 -0.24 1.75
N GLU A 53 10.62 0.84 2.23
CA GLU A 53 9.77 0.85 3.42
C GLU A 53 8.35 1.30 3.04
N THR A 54 7.36 0.53 3.50
CA THR A 54 5.94 0.89 3.37
C THR A 54 5.29 0.95 4.74
N VAL A 55 5.07 2.16 5.23
CA VAL A 55 4.45 2.39 6.53
C VAL A 55 2.94 2.17 6.44
N GLN A 56 2.40 1.37 7.36
CA GLN A 56 0.97 1.03 7.45
C GLN A 56 0.20 2.13 8.22
N PRO A 57 -0.74 2.84 7.59
CA PRO A 57 -1.49 3.93 8.23
C PRO A 57 -2.69 3.45 9.09
N THR A 58 -2.94 2.14 9.17
CA THR A 58 -4.12 1.53 9.82
C THR A 58 -4.39 2.09 11.22
N TYR A 59 -3.35 2.23 12.04
CA TYR A 59 -3.51 2.79 13.39
C TYR A 59 -4.01 4.24 13.35
N GLN A 60 -3.50 5.07 12.44
CA GLN A 60 -3.93 6.47 12.33
C GLN A 60 -5.37 6.56 11.84
N PHE A 61 -5.80 5.68 10.93
CA PHE A 61 -7.20 5.59 10.50
C PHE A 61 -8.12 5.19 11.64
N ILE A 62 -7.81 4.13 12.40
CA ILE A 62 -8.61 3.71 13.56
C ILE A 62 -8.67 4.84 14.60
N LYS A 63 -7.53 5.46 14.91
CA LYS A 63 -7.46 6.58 15.84
C LYS A 63 -8.30 7.77 15.38
N ALA A 64 -8.26 8.10 14.09
CA ALA A 64 -9.07 9.18 13.53
C ALA A 64 -10.57 8.84 13.58
N LEU A 65 -10.94 7.60 13.25
CA LEU A 65 -12.31 7.11 13.30
C LEU A 65 -12.90 7.23 14.72
N LEU A 66 -12.18 6.73 15.74
CA LEU A 66 -12.58 6.82 17.15
C LEU A 66 -12.69 8.27 17.67
N LYS A 67 -11.87 9.18 17.14
CA LYS A 67 -11.86 10.58 17.58
C LYS A 67 -12.93 11.44 16.92
N ASN A 68 -13.30 11.12 15.67
CA ASN A 68 -14.11 12.00 14.84
C ASN A 68 -15.51 11.45 14.53
N VAL A 69 -15.83 10.22 14.96
CA VAL A 69 -17.17 9.63 14.84
C VAL A 69 -17.74 9.39 16.26
N PRO A 70 -18.48 10.36 16.84
CA PRO A 70 -18.85 10.34 18.26
C PRO A 70 -19.72 9.15 18.69
N ASP A 71 -20.56 8.65 17.78
CA ASP A 71 -21.52 7.58 18.07
C ASP A 71 -21.03 6.19 17.61
N LEU A 72 -19.75 6.07 17.26
CA LEU A 72 -19.17 4.81 16.84
C LEU A 72 -19.07 3.85 18.02
N LYS A 73 -19.83 2.74 17.94
CA LYS A 73 -19.73 1.62 18.88
C LYS A 73 -18.84 0.53 18.32
N VAL A 74 -17.77 0.20 19.05
CA VAL A 74 -16.82 -0.86 18.66
C VAL A 74 -17.17 -2.14 19.39
N ASP A 75 -18.18 -2.84 18.88
CA ASP A 75 -18.59 -4.16 19.34
C ASP A 75 -19.17 -4.98 18.17
N ALA A 76 -19.38 -6.27 18.39
CA ALA A 76 -19.82 -7.21 17.35
C ALA A 76 -21.26 -6.98 16.86
N ASP A 77 -22.10 -6.29 17.64
CA ASP A 77 -23.51 -6.07 17.30
C ASP A 77 -23.71 -4.79 16.50
N HIS A 78 -22.80 -3.81 16.62
CA HIS A 78 -22.95 -2.47 16.06
C HIS A 78 -21.90 -2.09 14.99
N LEU A 79 -20.87 -2.93 14.75
CA LEU A 79 -19.81 -2.64 13.80
C LEU A 79 -19.63 -3.75 12.75
N MET A 80 -19.51 -3.35 11.49
CA MET A 80 -19.14 -4.22 10.38
C MET A 80 -18.02 -3.59 9.56
N VAL A 81 -16.97 -4.35 9.30
CA VAL A 81 -15.90 -3.97 8.37
C VAL A 81 -16.14 -4.68 7.05
N ILE A 82 -16.24 -3.92 5.96
CA ILE A 82 -16.54 -4.43 4.63
C ILE A 82 -15.33 -4.21 3.73
N SER A 83 -14.85 -5.29 3.11
CA SER A 83 -13.90 -5.18 2.01
C SER A 83 -14.67 -4.97 0.69
N PRO A 84 -14.28 -3.99 -0.15
CA PRO A 84 -14.96 -3.74 -1.42
C PRO A 84 -14.68 -4.82 -2.48
N ASP A 85 -13.59 -5.58 -2.33
CA ASP A 85 -13.20 -6.68 -3.21
C ASP A 85 -12.44 -7.78 -2.44
N GLU A 86 -12.17 -8.90 -3.09
CA GLU A 86 -11.42 -10.01 -2.48
C GLU A 86 -9.91 -9.73 -2.35
N GLY A 87 -9.40 -8.73 -3.07
CA GLY A 87 -7.97 -8.40 -3.08
C GLY A 87 -7.48 -7.76 -1.78
N ALA A 88 -8.37 -7.12 -1.02
CA ALA A 88 -8.06 -6.52 0.28
C ALA A 88 -8.28 -7.48 1.48
N MET A 89 -8.52 -8.77 1.23
CA MET A 89 -8.73 -9.78 2.27
C MET A 89 -7.44 -10.49 2.74
N GLY A 90 -6.31 -10.28 2.05
CA GLY A 90 -5.06 -11.03 2.22
C GLY A 90 -3.88 -10.20 2.67
#